data_AF-A0A6J4V7H0-F1
#
_entry.id   AF-A0A6J4V7H0-F1
#
_cell.length_a   1.000
_cell.length_b   1.000
_cell.length_c   1.000
_cell.angle_alpha   90.00
_cell.angle_beta   90.00
_cell.angle_gamma   90.00
#
_symmetry.space_group_name_H-M   'P 1'
#
loop_
_entity.id
_entity.type
_entity.pdbx_description
1 polymer ?
#
loop_
_entity_poly.entity_id
_entity_poly.type
_entity_poly.pdbx_seq_one_letter_code
_entity_poly.pdbx_strand_id
1 'polypeptide(L)'
;MGGFALLSLFYVLIGIPVIRRLATNWRATFDRRFTPEDRALVQQAAFFVLVPVSVALHELGHAIAVWSFGGRVIDFGFYVFAGFVAYREPFSDAQRIVVALAGPLVNVVLSAGAGAVVFLTRPPLRAAVNELLLQFALLSGVNALVFYPALDLISSLDGDWRQMYFGGEPAVSLAIFIGHAAILGGSWWAWRQPRVRARISYLTDLPGGVERGPLGGLRRSPAARAAIAATPLGQLFTEAAARVRAGWVSPTELDLRQEGARTVLVLAWDAGARAIVAADRSDGAIELFGLLLPAHSGTVPDRRALQRVMPPVTADDLTLALRLGMEAVDAWQPAVGVGNA
;
A
#
# COMPACT_ATOMS: atom_id res chain seq x y z
N MET A 1 -5.27 24.19 15.16
CA MET A 1 -6.30 23.28 15.70
C MET A 1 -7.34 22.82 14.66
N GLY A 2 -7.94 23.71 13.84
CA GLY A 2 -9.03 23.32 12.91
C GLY A 2 -8.73 22.18 11.94
N GLY A 3 -7.53 22.12 11.35
CA GLY A 3 -7.14 21.03 10.43
C GLY A 3 -7.08 19.66 11.10
N PHE A 4 -6.55 19.58 12.32
CA PHE A 4 -6.48 18.32 13.07
C PHE A 4 -7.86 17.82 13.48
N ALA A 5 -8.79 18.71 13.85
CA ALA A 5 -10.16 18.33 14.16
C ALA A 5 -10.89 17.73 12.94
N LEU A 6 -10.72 18.31 11.75
CA LEU A 6 -11.27 17.77 10.51
C LEU A 6 -10.68 16.40 10.16
N LEU A 7 -9.36 16.23 10.30
CA LEU A 7 -8.69 14.95 10.07
C LEU A 7 -9.17 13.88 11.06
N SER A 8 -9.34 14.25 12.34
CA SER A 8 -9.87 13.38 13.39
C SER A 8 -11.30 12.93 13.07
N LEU A 9 -12.15 13.86 12.63
CA LEU A 9 -13.53 13.57 12.25
C LEU A 9 -13.59 12.60 11.06
N PHE A 10 -12.79 12.87 10.01
CA PHE A 10 -12.63 11.95 8.88
C PHE A 10 -12.23 10.55 9.34
N TYR A 11 -11.30 10.47 10.29
CA TYR A 11 -10.85 9.20 10.83
C TYR A 11 -11.93 8.44 11.59
N VAL A 12 -12.74 9.13 12.39
CA VAL A 12 -13.86 8.51 13.11
C VAL A 12 -14.91 8.01 12.12
N LEU A 13 -15.26 8.81 11.10
CA LEU A 13 -16.27 8.48 10.12
C LEU A 13 -15.93 7.24 9.30
N ILE A 14 -14.66 7.05 8.94
CA ILE A 14 -14.21 5.86 8.17
C ILE A 14 -13.78 4.71 9.09
N GLY A 15 -13.14 5.02 10.21
CA GLY A 15 -12.63 4.05 11.17
C GLY A 15 -13.73 3.23 11.83
N ILE A 16 -14.87 3.84 12.20
CA ILE A 16 -15.98 3.11 12.82
C ILE A 16 -16.50 1.98 11.91
N PRO A 17 -16.83 2.21 10.62
CA PRO A 17 -17.18 1.13 9.69
C PRO A 17 -16.13 0.02 9.60
N VAL A 18 -14.84 0.37 9.57
CA VAL A 18 -13.74 -0.61 9.52
C VAL A 18 -13.73 -1.46 10.78
N ILE A 19 -13.78 -0.84 11.97
CA ILE A 19 -13.81 -1.54 13.25
C ILE A 19 -15.03 -2.46 13.34
N ARG A 20 -16.21 -1.97 12.94
CA ARG A 20 -17.44 -2.78 12.92
C ARG A 20 -17.29 -3.99 12.00
N ARG A 21 -16.79 -3.81 10.77
CA ARG A 21 -16.57 -4.90 9.80
C ARG A 21 -15.55 -5.91 10.32
N LEU A 22 -14.47 -5.45 10.95
CA LEU A 22 -13.46 -6.31 11.56
C LEU A 22 -14.04 -7.10 12.74
N ALA A 23 -14.84 -6.47 13.59
CA ALA A 23 -15.48 -7.13 14.72
C ALA A 23 -16.50 -8.19 14.25
N THR A 24 -17.31 -7.89 13.24
CA THR A 24 -18.29 -8.85 12.71
C THR A 24 -17.64 -10.01 11.97
N ASN A 25 -16.53 -9.77 11.26
CA ASN A 25 -15.85 -10.80 10.47
C ASN A 25 -14.60 -11.37 11.15
N TRP A 26 -14.38 -11.08 12.44
CA TRP A 26 -13.14 -11.37 13.15
C TRP A 26 -12.62 -12.79 12.94
N ARG A 27 -13.50 -13.79 13.09
CA ARG A 27 -13.12 -15.21 12.93
C ARG A 27 -12.74 -15.56 11.49
N ALA A 28 -13.44 -15.01 10.50
CA ALA A 28 -13.15 -15.25 9.09
C ALA A 28 -11.84 -14.56 8.69
N THR A 29 -11.68 -13.28 9.03
CA THR A 29 -10.50 -12.48 8.66
C THR A 29 -9.19 -13.01 9.21
N PHE A 30 -9.22 -13.64 10.40
CA PHE A 30 -8.04 -14.24 11.00
C PHE A 30 -8.01 -15.77 10.89
N ASP A 31 -8.78 -16.39 9.99
CA ASP A 31 -8.71 -17.84 9.75
C ASP A 31 -7.44 -18.23 8.93
N ARG A 32 -7.43 -19.43 8.34
CA ARG A 32 -6.29 -19.93 7.54
C ARG A 32 -6.35 -19.52 6.06
N ARG A 33 -7.49 -19.05 5.57
CA ARG A 33 -7.74 -18.67 4.18
C ARG A 33 -7.71 -17.16 4.09
N PHE A 34 -6.54 -16.60 3.80
CA PHE A 34 -6.40 -15.15 3.79
C PHE A 34 -6.81 -14.54 2.44
N THR A 35 -8.09 -14.18 2.32
CA THR A 35 -8.67 -13.67 1.07
C THR A 35 -8.22 -12.24 0.74
N PRO A 36 -8.37 -11.76 -0.50
CA PRO A 36 -8.15 -10.36 -0.85
C PRO A 36 -9.00 -9.38 -0.02
N GLU A 37 -10.24 -9.74 0.30
CA GLU A 37 -11.17 -8.94 1.11
C GLU A 37 -10.67 -8.83 2.56
N ASP A 38 -10.23 -9.96 3.15
CA ASP A 38 -9.63 -9.98 4.48
C ASP A 38 -8.37 -9.12 4.53
N ARG A 39 -7.54 -9.19 3.49
CA ARG A 39 -6.33 -8.37 3.38
C ARG A 39 -6.66 -6.89 3.36
N ALA A 40 -7.65 -6.46 2.56
CA ALA A 40 -8.08 -5.07 2.53
C ALA A 40 -8.57 -4.60 3.90
N LEU A 41 -9.37 -5.43 4.59
CA LEU A 41 -9.87 -5.11 5.93
C LEU A 41 -8.76 -5.04 6.99
N VAL A 42 -7.77 -5.95 6.94
CA VAL A 42 -6.59 -5.93 7.82
C VAL A 42 -5.72 -4.70 7.58
N GLN A 43 -5.50 -4.33 6.32
CA GLN A 43 -4.74 -3.12 5.95
C GLN A 43 -5.43 -1.86 6.47
N GLN A 44 -6.76 -1.79 6.34
CA GLN A 44 -7.56 -0.72 6.93
C GLN A 44 -7.47 -0.74 8.45
N ALA A 45 -7.51 -1.89 9.10
CA ALA A 45 -7.38 -1.99 10.55
C ALA A 45 -6.00 -1.51 11.06
N ALA A 46 -4.91 -1.82 10.34
CA ALA A 46 -3.58 -1.31 10.70
C ALA A 46 -3.58 0.23 10.74
N PHE A 47 -4.18 0.87 9.72
CA PHE A 47 -4.27 2.32 9.62
C PHE A 47 -5.27 2.92 10.62
N PHE A 48 -6.50 2.39 10.69
CA PHE A 48 -7.58 2.99 11.46
C PHE A 48 -7.56 2.66 12.96
N VAL A 49 -6.84 1.61 13.37
CA VAL A 49 -6.79 1.13 14.76
C VAL A 49 -5.40 1.24 15.34
N LEU A 50 -4.38 0.65 14.70
CA LEU A 50 -3.05 0.58 15.30
C LEU A 50 -2.27 1.90 15.22
N VAL A 51 -2.43 2.70 14.17
CA VAL A 51 -1.78 4.02 14.09
C VAL A 51 -2.23 4.96 15.21
N PRO A 52 -3.54 5.15 15.51
CA PRO A 52 -3.96 5.95 16.67
C PRO A 52 -3.40 5.47 18.01
N VAL A 53 -3.32 4.14 18.20
CA VAL A 53 -2.68 3.57 19.41
C VAL A 53 -1.20 3.95 19.46
N SER A 54 -0.49 3.93 18.34
CA SER A 54 0.90 4.39 18.25
C SER A 54 1.05 5.86 18.59
N VAL A 55 0.14 6.72 18.11
CA VAL A 55 0.14 8.16 18.44
C VAL A 55 -0.06 8.36 19.95
N ALA A 56 -1.00 7.66 20.58
CA ALA A 56 -1.18 7.75 22.03
C ALA A 56 0.07 7.29 22.81
N LEU A 57 0.73 6.22 22.35
CA LEU A 57 1.98 5.74 22.95
C LEU A 57 3.16 6.68 22.71
N HIS A 58 3.18 7.37 21.57
CA HIS A 58 4.16 8.41 21.25
C HIS A 58 4.05 9.59 22.23
N GLU A 59 2.84 10.12 22.45
CA GLU A 59 2.62 11.17 23.46
C GLU A 59 2.99 10.69 24.88
N LEU A 60 2.64 9.45 25.21
CA LEU A 60 3.04 8.84 26.47
C LEU A 60 4.58 8.78 26.61
N GLY A 61 5.31 8.56 25.52
CA GLY A 61 6.77 8.62 25.49
C GLY A 61 7.32 9.98 25.93
N HIS A 62 6.76 11.07 25.42
CA HIS A 62 7.12 12.42 25.85
C HIS A 62 6.82 12.63 27.33
N ALA A 63 5.62 12.26 27.79
CA ALA A 63 5.23 12.40 29.19
C ALA A 63 6.17 11.64 30.14
N ILE A 64 6.53 10.40 29.80
CA ILE A 64 7.49 9.60 30.56
C ILE A 64 8.86 10.27 30.58
N ALA A 65 9.34 10.80 29.46
CA ALA A 65 10.62 11.50 29.42
C ALA A 65 10.61 12.77 30.29
N VAL A 66 9.54 13.56 30.25
CA VAL A 66 9.34 14.73 31.12
C VAL A 66 9.43 14.33 32.59
N TRP A 67 8.66 13.32 33.01
CA TRP A 67 8.67 12.83 34.39
C TRP A 67 10.04 12.29 34.81
N SER A 68 10.76 11.63 33.89
CA SER A 68 12.09 11.07 34.18
C SER A 68 13.14 12.14 34.50
N PHE A 69 12.98 13.35 33.97
CA PHE A 69 13.84 14.51 34.28
C PHE A 69 13.33 15.34 35.47
N GLY A 70 12.32 14.86 36.19
CA GLY A 70 11.69 15.57 37.31
C GLY A 70 10.63 16.59 36.90
N GLY A 71 10.42 16.76 35.58
CA GLY A 71 9.48 17.69 34.98
C GLY A 71 8.01 17.42 35.30
N ARG A 72 7.17 18.43 35.08
CA ARG A 72 5.71 18.31 35.20
C ARG A 72 5.03 18.47 33.85
N VAL A 73 4.24 17.46 33.48
CA VAL A 73 3.26 17.57 32.40
C VAL A 73 2.10 18.44 32.90
N ILE A 74 1.85 19.56 32.22
CA ILE A 74 0.81 20.53 32.57
C ILE A 74 -0.44 20.39 31.70
N ASP A 75 -0.30 19.79 30.52
CA ASP A 75 -1.43 19.48 29.63
C ASP A 75 -1.07 18.28 28.74
N PHE A 76 -2.09 17.50 28.38
CA PHE A 76 -1.96 16.29 27.57
C PHE A 76 -3.19 16.17 26.66
N GLY A 77 -2.98 16.29 25.36
CA GLY A 77 -4.03 16.19 24.36
C GLY A 77 -3.84 15.00 23.44
N PHE A 78 -4.94 14.35 23.08
CA PHE A 78 -4.96 13.30 22.07
C PHE A 78 -6.17 13.48 21.14
N TYR A 79 -5.89 13.59 19.85
CA TYR A 79 -6.84 13.81 18.76
C TYR A 79 -6.76 12.71 17.71
N VAL A 80 -6.47 11.46 18.09
CA VAL A 80 -6.40 10.29 17.18
C VAL A 80 -5.20 10.34 16.22
N PHE A 81 -5.05 11.40 15.43
CA PHE A 81 -3.99 11.64 14.43
C PHE A 81 -2.87 12.57 14.90
N ALA A 82 -3.13 13.28 15.99
CA ALA A 82 -2.18 14.19 16.59
C ALA A 82 -2.37 14.11 18.10
N GLY A 83 -1.33 14.45 18.83
CA GLY A 83 -1.41 14.75 20.24
C GLY A 83 -0.48 15.90 20.57
N PHE A 84 -0.46 16.24 21.85
CA PHE A 84 0.55 17.13 22.38
C PHE A 84 0.77 16.83 23.86
N VAL A 85 1.98 17.05 24.32
CA VAL A 85 2.34 17.09 25.73
C VAL A 85 2.92 18.46 26.04
N ALA A 86 2.20 19.26 26.82
CA ALA A 86 2.74 20.50 27.35
C ALA A 86 3.38 20.22 28.72
N TYR A 87 4.55 20.79 28.95
CA TYR A 87 5.29 20.59 30.19
C TYR A 87 5.93 21.89 30.67
N ARG A 88 6.31 21.92 31.95
CA ARG A 88 6.97 23.05 32.60
C ARG A 88 8.07 22.52 33.51
N GLU A 89 9.24 23.15 33.44
CA GLU A 89 10.37 23.18 34.39
C GLU A 89 11.66 23.50 33.63
N PRO A 90 12.75 23.93 34.30
CA PRO A 90 13.97 24.31 33.58
C PRO A 90 14.68 23.05 33.07
N PHE A 91 14.38 22.67 31.83
CA PHE A 91 15.17 21.70 31.10
C PHE A 91 16.38 22.38 30.44
N SER A 92 17.52 21.69 30.44
CA SER A 92 18.63 22.03 29.55
C SER A 92 18.24 21.81 28.08
N ASP A 93 19.00 22.39 27.15
CA ASP A 93 18.81 22.16 25.72
C ASP A 93 18.87 20.67 25.35
N ALA A 94 19.83 19.94 25.93
CA ALA A 94 19.94 18.50 25.75
C ALA A 94 18.70 17.74 26.27
N GLN A 95 18.18 18.11 27.45
CA GLN A 95 16.97 17.48 28.00
C GLN A 95 15.74 17.75 27.14
N ARG A 96 15.59 18.97 26.61
CA ARG A 96 14.52 19.29 25.64
C ARG A 96 14.60 18.42 24.39
N ILE A 97 15.80 18.26 23.81
CA ILE A 97 16.01 17.39 22.65
C ILE A 97 15.67 15.94 22.98
N VAL A 98 16.03 15.43 24.16
CA VAL A 98 15.69 14.06 24.58
C VAL A 98 14.19 13.89 24.79
N VAL A 99 13.51 14.86 25.39
CA VAL A 99 12.04 14.85 25.51
C VAL A 99 11.41 14.83 24.12
N ALA A 100 11.84 15.68 23.19
CA ALA A 100 11.37 15.69 21.81
C ALA A 100 11.66 14.38 21.05
N LEU A 101 12.79 13.72 21.34
CA LEU A 101 13.13 12.42 20.75
C LEU A 101 12.26 11.26 21.28
N ALA A 102 11.73 11.37 22.50
CA ALA A 102 11.09 10.25 23.17
C ALA A 102 9.87 9.69 22.41
N GLY A 103 8.97 10.56 21.93
CA GLY A 103 7.81 10.13 21.14
C GLY A 103 8.21 9.46 19.82
N PRO A 104 9.02 10.10 18.95
CA PRO A 104 9.50 9.49 17.71
C PRO A 104 10.22 8.16 17.96
N LEU A 105 11.02 8.07 19.01
CA LEU A 105 11.70 6.83 19.40
C LEU A 105 10.72 5.71 19.75
N VAL A 106 9.63 6.01 20.48
CA VAL A 106 8.57 5.02 20.74
C VAL A 106 7.98 4.47 19.44
N ASN A 107 7.66 5.33 18.46
CA ASN A 107 7.14 4.86 17.17
C ASN A 107 8.16 4.00 16.41
N VAL A 108 9.45 4.37 16.43
CA VAL A 108 10.52 3.56 15.83
C VAL A 108 10.61 2.19 16.50
N VAL A 109 10.57 2.13 17.84
CA VAL A 109 10.60 0.87 18.60
C VAL A 109 9.36 0.02 18.31
N LEU A 110 8.16 0.61 18.25
CA LEU A 110 6.93 -0.11 17.92
C LEU A 110 6.96 -0.66 16.49
N SER A 111 7.43 0.13 15.52
CA SER A 111 7.57 -0.29 14.13
C SER A 111 8.59 -1.43 13.99
N ALA A 112 9.78 -1.25 14.55
CA ALA A 112 10.84 -2.25 14.52
C ALA A 112 10.42 -3.53 15.28
N GLY A 113 9.77 -3.39 16.43
CA GLY A 113 9.25 -4.49 17.24
C GLY A 113 8.18 -5.30 16.50
N ALA A 114 7.21 -4.64 15.86
CA ALA A 114 6.21 -5.32 15.04
C ALA A 114 6.84 -6.08 13.86
N GLY A 115 7.82 -5.48 13.18
CA GLY A 115 8.61 -6.15 12.15
C GLY A 115 9.37 -7.36 12.71
N ALA A 116 10.08 -7.19 13.83
CA ALA A 116 10.84 -8.25 14.48
C ALA A 116 9.94 -9.43 14.88
N VAL A 117 8.75 -9.18 15.46
CA VAL A 117 7.77 -10.22 15.77
C VAL A 117 7.43 -11.04 14.52
N VAL A 118 7.17 -10.39 13.39
CA VAL A 118 6.83 -11.09 12.15
C VAL A 118 7.99 -11.92 11.60
N PHE A 119 9.21 -11.39 11.63
CA PHE A 119 10.38 -12.08 11.04
C PHE A 119 11.02 -13.14 11.95
N LEU A 120 10.96 -12.95 13.26
CA LEU A 120 11.69 -13.78 14.24
C LEU A 120 10.82 -14.86 14.88
N THR A 121 9.49 -14.73 14.89
CA THR A 121 8.61 -15.74 15.50
C THR A 121 8.62 -17.05 14.72
N ARG A 122 8.75 -18.18 15.44
CA ARG A 122 8.76 -19.54 14.88
C ARG A 122 7.83 -20.46 15.70
N PRO A 123 6.87 -21.15 15.07
CA PRO A 123 6.48 -21.05 13.65
C PRO A 123 5.91 -19.67 13.30
N PRO A 124 5.86 -19.29 12.00
CA PRO A 124 5.26 -18.02 11.58
C PRO A 124 3.83 -17.85 12.12
N LEU A 125 3.45 -16.60 12.43
CA LEU A 125 2.07 -16.27 12.77
C LEU A 125 1.16 -16.44 11.54
N ARG A 126 -0.16 -16.38 11.74
CA ARG A 126 -1.14 -16.41 10.64
C ARG A 126 -0.89 -15.25 9.67
N ALA A 127 -1.13 -15.48 8.38
CA ALA A 127 -0.89 -14.50 7.33
C ALA A 127 -1.58 -13.15 7.59
N ALA A 128 -2.83 -13.18 8.09
CA ALA A 128 -3.56 -11.97 8.48
C ALA A 128 -2.87 -11.17 9.61
N VAL A 129 -2.30 -11.86 10.60
CA VAL A 129 -1.57 -11.20 11.71
C VAL A 129 -0.24 -10.64 11.22
N ASN A 130 0.50 -11.40 10.39
CA ASN A 130 1.73 -10.91 9.77
C ASN A 130 1.46 -9.67 8.89
N GLU A 131 0.39 -9.69 8.10
CA GLU A 131 -0.02 -8.55 7.27
C GLU A 131 -0.35 -7.31 8.12
N LEU A 132 -1.13 -7.50 9.21
CA LEU A 132 -1.51 -6.43 10.13
C LEU A 132 -0.26 -5.75 10.72
N LEU A 133 0.66 -6.56 11.28
CA LEU A 133 1.87 -6.06 11.93
C LEU A 133 2.84 -5.44 10.92
N LEU A 134 3.01 -6.02 9.73
CA LEU A 134 3.86 -5.44 8.69
C LEU A 134 3.30 -4.14 8.14
N GLN A 135 1.98 -4.02 7.99
CA GLN A 135 1.39 -2.74 7.60
C GLN A 135 1.51 -1.70 8.70
N PHE A 136 1.26 -2.07 9.95
CA PHE A 136 1.48 -1.17 11.07
C PHE A 136 2.94 -0.69 11.12
N ALA A 137 3.90 -1.61 11.02
CA ALA A 137 5.33 -1.28 11.00
C ALA A 137 5.67 -0.31 9.87
N LEU A 138 5.16 -0.57 8.66
CA LEU A 138 5.39 0.30 7.50
C LEU A 138 4.75 1.68 7.68
N LEU A 139 3.47 1.74 8.03
CA LEU A 139 2.73 2.99 8.20
C LEU A 139 3.32 3.85 9.33
N SER A 140 3.53 3.25 10.51
CA SER A 140 4.12 3.94 11.66
C SER A 140 5.56 4.37 11.38
N GLY A 141 6.37 3.51 10.78
CA GLY A 141 7.76 3.80 10.43
C GLY A 141 7.90 4.91 9.38
N VAL A 142 7.15 4.83 8.28
CA VAL A 142 7.14 5.88 7.23
C VAL A 142 6.58 7.19 7.79
N ASN A 143 5.54 7.14 8.63
CA ASN A 143 5.01 8.34 9.26
C ASN A 143 6.07 8.98 10.17
N ALA A 144 6.66 8.22 11.09
CA ALA A 144 7.60 8.73 12.08
C ALA A 144 8.92 9.21 11.46
N LEU A 145 9.43 8.55 10.42
CA LEU A 145 10.76 8.82 9.85
C LEU A 145 10.74 9.64 8.56
N VAL A 146 9.60 9.77 7.89
CA VAL A 146 9.52 10.50 6.61
C VAL A 146 8.46 11.59 6.67
N PHE A 147 7.20 11.20 6.83
CA PHE A 147 6.08 12.14 6.65
C PHE A 147 6.05 13.20 7.76
N TYR A 148 6.07 12.78 9.02
CA TYR A 148 6.04 13.70 10.17
C TYR A 148 7.26 14.63 10.22
N PRO A 149 8.51 14.15 10.09
CA PRO A 149 9.66 15.06 10.02
C PRO A 149 9.57 16.06 8.87
N ALA A 150 9.17 15.61 7.68
CA ALA A 150 9.00 16.51 6.55
C ALA A 150 7.92 17.57 6.81
N LEU A 151 6.77 17.15 7.34
CA LEU A 151 5.68 18.05 7.71
C LEU A 151 6.16 19.07 8.76
N ASP A 152 6.76 18.62 9.85
CA ASP A 152 7.20 19.45 10.97
C ASP A 152 8.21 20.52 10.53
N LEU A 153 9.21 20.11 9.74
CA LEU A 153 10.26 21.01 9.25
C LEU A 153 9.73 22.04 8.23
N ILE A 154 8.74 21.67 7.40
CA ILE A 154 8.20 22.55 6.34
C ILE A 154 7.12 23.49 6.88
N SER A 155 6.25 23.02 7.78
CA SER A 155 5.06 23.75 8.21
C SER A 155 5.27 24.66 9.43
N SER A 156 6.53 24.79 9.88
CA SER A 156 6.92 25.51 11.10
C SER A 156 6.06 25.15 12.31
N LEU A 157 5.56 23.91 12.34
CA LEU A 157 5.04 23.34 13.57
C LEU A 157 6.23 23.29 14.53
N ASP A 158 6.02 23.66 15.79
CA ASP A 158 7.06 23.57 16.82
C ASP A 158 7.12 22.14 17.38
N GLY A 159 7.11 21.15 16.48
CA GLY A 159 7.05 19.73 16.82
C GLY A 159 8.42 19.12 17.10
N ASP A 160 8.43 17.80 17.22
CA ASP A 160 9.55 17.05 17.76
C ASP A 160 10.81 17.19 16.92
N TRP A 161 10.70 17.13 15.60
CA TRP A 161 11.85 17.08 14.70
C TRP A 161 12.54 18.43 14.62
N ARG A 162 11.78 19.51 14.66
CA ARG A 162 12.31 20.86 14.78
C ARG A 162 13.07 21.02 16.10
N GLN A 163 12.49 20.59 17.22
CA GLN A 163 13.17 20.64 18.52
C GLN A 163 14.43 19.77 18.55
N MET A 164 14.41 18.57 17.96
CA MET A 164 15.57 17.70 17.90
C MET A 164 16.73 18.26 17.08
N TYR A 165 16.46 18.90 15.94
CA TYR A 165 17.51 19.39 15.03
C TYR A 165 17.95 20.83 15.30
N PHE A 166 17.11 21.64 15.93
CA PHE A 166 17.39 23.07 16.18
C PHE A 166 17.37 23.43 17.67
N GLY A 167 17.35 22.43 18.56
CA GLY A 167 17.23 22.62 20.02
C GLY A 167 18.50 23.11 20.75
N GLY A 168 19.51 23.60 20.05
CA GLY A 168 20.68 24.27 20.67
C GLY A 168 21.89 23.39 20.99
N GLU A 169 21.81 22.06 20.84
CA GLU A 169 22.94 21.13 21.10
C GLU A 169 23.39 20.38 19.83
N PRO A 170 24.36 20.92 19.07
CA PRO A 170 24.74 20.38 17.77
C PRO A 170 25.20 18.92 17.79
N ALA A 171 25.88 18.49 18.86
CA ALA A 171 26.38 17.13 18.98
C ALA A 171 25.24 16.11 19.09
N VAL A 172 24.20 16.42 19.89
CA VAL A 172 23.04 15.54 20.07
C VAL A 172 22.21 15.51 18.78
N SER A 173 21.97 16.67 18.16
CA SER A 173 21.26 16.77 16.88
C SER A 173 21.96 16.00 15.77
N LEU A 174 23.29 16.06 15.69
CA LEU A 174 24.08 15.29 14.72
C LEU A 174 23.98 13.78 14.96
N ALA A 175 24.01 13.34 16.23
CA ALA A 175 23.84 11.92 16.56
C ALA A 175 22.45 11.41 16.16
N ILE A 176 21.39 12.19 16.41
CA ILE A 176 20.02 11.88 15.98
C ILE A 176 19.95 11.80 14.45
N PHE A 177 20.54 12.76 13.74
CA PHE A 177 20.57 12.77 12.28
C PHE A 177 21.26 11.52 11.71
N ILE A 178 22.42 11.13 12.24
CA ILE A 178 23.14 9.92 11.82
C ILE A 178 22.28 8.68 12.07
N GLY A 179 21.69 8.56 13.26
CA GLY A 179 20.81 7.43 13.60
C GLY A 179 19.61 7.36 12.66
N HIS A 180 18.98 8.49 12.40
CA HIS A 180 17.85 8.59 11.48
C HIS A 180 18.24 8.18 10.05
N ALA A 181 19.32 8.73 9.51
CA ALA A 181 19.82 8.37 8.18
C ALA A 181 20.18 6.89 8.07
N ALA A 182 20.77 6.31 9.12
CA ALA A 182 21.09 4.89 9.19
C ALA A 182 19.84 4.01 9.17
N ILE A 183 18.78 4.36 9.91
CA ILE A 183 17.51 3.62 9.91
C ILE A 183 16.85 3.68 8.53
N LEU A 184 16.79 4.87 7.91
CA LEU A 184 16.22 5.02 6.57
C LEU A 184 17.01 4.24 5.51
N GLY A 185 18.33 4.40 5.50
CA GLY A 185 19.22 3.70 4.57
C GLY A 185 19.17 2.19 4.74
N GLY A 186 19.20 1.70 5.98
CA GLY A 186 19.08 0.29 6.31
C GLY A 186 17.73 -0.30 5.91
N SER A 187 16.63 0.41 6.17
CA SER A 187 15.28 -0.02 5.80
C SER A 187 15.10 -0.07 4.28
N TRP A 188 15.60 0.93 3.56
CA TRP A 188 15.56 0.96 2.10
C TRP A 188 16.41 -0.15 1.47
N TRP A 189 17.62 -0.37 2.00
CA TRP A 189 18.49 -1.45 1.57
C TRP A 189 17.86 -2.82 1.81
N ALA A 190 17.30 -3.06 3.00
CA ALA A 190 16.61 -4.29 3.34
C ALA A 190 15.40 -4.54 2.42
N TRP A 191 14.61 -3.51 2.13
CA TRP A 191 13.47 -3.60 1.22
C TRP A 191 13.86 -3.99 -0.21
N ARG A 192 15.03 -3.55 -0.68
CA ARG A 192 15.54 -3.91 -2.01
C ARG A 192 16.02 -5.36 -2.11
N GLN A 193 16.25 -6.05 -1.01
CA GLN A 193 16.73 -7.44 -1.03
C GLN A 193 15.62 -8.40 -1.50
N PRO A 194 15.83 -9.16 -2.60
CA PRO A 194 14.83 -10.12 -3.10
C PRO A 194 14.42 -11.15 -2.04
N ARG A 195 15.37 -11.56 -1.18
CA ARG A 195 15.12 -12.50 -0.08
C ARG A 195 14.12 -11.94 0.94
N VAL A 196 14.22 -10.67 1.30
CA VAL A 196 13.29 -10.00 2.22
C VAL A 196 11.90 -9.93 1.60
N ARG A 197 11.82 -9.50 0.33
CA ARG A 197 10.54 -9.42 -0.40
C ARG A 197 9.87 -10.79 -0.54
N ALA A 198 10.62 -11.82 -0.90
CA ALA A 198 10.13 -13.19 -0.97
C ALA A 198 9.67 -13.71 0.40
N ARG A 199 10.41 -13.38 1.46
CA ARG A 199 10.03 -13.74 2.84
C ARG A 199 8.73 -13.05 3.25
N ILE A 200 8.55 -11.77 2.93
CA ILE A 200 7.29 -11.04 3.16
C ILE A 200 6.14 -11.71 2.40
N SER A 201 6.32 -12.00 1.10
CA SER A 201 5.30 -12.69 0.29
C SER A 201 4.88 -14.03 0.90
N TYR A 202 5.84 -14.81 1.39
CA TYR A 202 5.56 -16.06 2.09
C TYR A 202 4.81 -15.84 3.41
N LEU A 203 5.26 -14.89 4.25
CA LEU A 203 4.68 -14.66 5.57
C LEU A 203 3.27 -14.08 5.51
N THR A 204 2.92 -13.37 4.44
CA THR A 204 1.59 -12.77 4.26
C THR A 204 0.73 -13.47 3.22
N ASP A 205 1.10 -14.69 2.82
CA ASP A 205 0.35 -15.52 1.85
C ASP A 205 -0.02 -14.74 0.58
N LEU A 206 0.97 -14.06 -0.02
CA LEU A 206 0.76 -13.38 -1.29
C LEU A 206 0.65 -14.40 -2.43
N PRO A 207 -0.29 -14.21 -3.36
CA PRO A 207 -0.37 -15.05 -4.55
C PRO A 207 0.96 -15.10 -5.31
N GLY A 208 1.24 -16.24 -5.92
CA GLY A 208 2.42 -16.43 -6.76
C GLY A 208 2.54 -15.32 -7.82
N GLY A 209 3.75 -14.77 -7.95
CA GLY A 209 4.04 -13.70 -8.91
C GLY A 209 3.56 -12.31 -8.51
N VAL A 210 2.94 -12.15 -7.33
CA VAL A 210 2.61 -10.86 -6.73
C VAL A 210 3.67 -10.47 -5.70
N GLU A 211 4.07 -9.21 -5.72
CA GLU A 211 4.96 -8.59 -4.76
C GLU A 211 4.32 -7.33 -4.18
N ARG A 212 4.71 -6.96 -2.97
CA ARG A 212 4.27 -5.71 -2.36
C ARG A 212 5.10 -4.53 -2.89
N GLY A 213 4.46 -3.38 -3.08
CA GLY A 213 5.13 -2.11 -3.33
C GLY A 213 5.78 -1.49 -2.08
N PRO A 214 6.72 -0.54 -2.24
CA PRO A 214 7.41 0.12 -1.12
C PRO A 214 6.48 0.86 -0.15
N LEU A 215 5.34 1.38 -0.63
CA LEU A 215 4.33 2.06 0.18
C LEU A 215 3.06 1.21 0.33
N GLY A 216 3.21 -0.12 0.25
CA GLY A 216 2.08 -1.04 0.17
C GLY A 216 1.54 -1.21 -1.25
N GLY A 217 0.33 -1.75 -1.33
CA GLY A 217 -0.29 -2.19 -2.57
C GLY A 217 0.32 -3.49 -3.12
N LEU A 218 -0.49 -4.24 -3.85
CA LEU A 218 -0.06 -5.44 -4.57
C LEU A 218 0.34 -5.05 -5.99
N ARG A 219 1.51 -5.51 -6.42
CA ARG A 219 2.05 -5.29 -7.77
C ARG A 219 2.48 -6.65 -8.31
N ARG A 220 2.45 -6.85 -9.62
CA ARG A 220 3.06 -8.07 -10.17
C ARG A 220 4.57 -7.94 -10.18
N SER A 221 5.24 -9.00 -9.74
CA SER A 221 6.69 -9.04 -9.76
C SER A 221 7.21 -8.94 -11.20
N PRO A 222 8.24 -8.12 -11.46
CA PRO A 222 8.90 -8.08 -12.76
C PRO A 222 9.33 -9.48 -13.23
N ALA A 223 9.77 -10.32 -12.29
CA ALA A 223 10.16 -11.70 -12.56
C ALA A 223 9.00 -12.56 -13.07
N ALA A 224 7.80 -12.47 -12.47
CA ALA A 224 6.64 -13.21 -12.97
C ALA A 224 6.19 -12.70 -14.33
N ARG A 225 6.20 -11.39 -14.56
CA ARG A 225 5.90 -10.81 -15.89
C ARG A 225 6.89 -11.31 -16.95
N ALA A 226 8.18 -11.30 -16.63
CA ALA A 226 9.23 -11.81 -17.52
C ALA A 226 9.08 -13.32 -17.78
N ALA A 227 8.75 -14.11 -16.77
CA ALA A 227 8.52 -15.54 -16.91
C ALA A 227 7.35 -15.86 -17.85
N ILE A 228 6.22 -15.14 -17.71
CA ILE A 228 5.07 -15.30 -18.62
C ILE A 228 5.44 -14.85 -20.03
N ALA A 229 6.09 -13.69 -20.17
CA ALA A 229 6.53 -13.16 -21.46
C ALA A 229 7.55 -14.05 -22.19
N ALA A 230 8.29 -14.88 -21.46
CA ALA A 230 9.25 -15.83 -22.04
C ALA A 230 8.59 -17.08 -22.64
N THR A 231 7.32 -17.38 -22.32
CA THR A 231 6.59 -18.51 -22.92
C THR A 231 6.24 -18.22 -24.39
N PRO A 232 6.08 -19.24 -25.26
CA PRO A 232 5.70 -19.02 -26.66
C PRO A 232 4.42 -18.20 -26.82
N LEU A 233 3.40 -18.49 -26.01
CA LEU A 233 2.14 -17.73 -25.99
C LEU A 233 2.33 -16.31 -25.44
N GLY A 234 3.17 -16.14 -24.42
CA GLY A 234 3.52 -14.82 -23.89
C GLY A 234 4.26 -13.95 -24.91
N GLN A 235 5.15 -14.54 -25.72
CA GLN A 235 5.82 -13.87 -26.83
C GLN A 235 4.80 -13.45 -27.90
N LEU A 236 3.91 -14.37 -28.30
CA LEU A 236 2.81 -14.09 -29.23
C LEU A 236 1.93 -12.93 -28.76
N PHE A 237 1.52 -12.94 -27.49
CA PHE A 237 0.73 -11.87 -26.88
C PHE A 237 1.48 -10.54 -26.85
N THR A 238 2.76 -10.56 -26.47
CA THR A 238 3.59 -9.36 -26.37
C THR A 238 3.83 -8.73 -27.75
N GLU A 239 4.09 -9.56 -28.77
CA GLU A 239 4.29 -9.11 -30.15
C GLU A 239 3.01 -8.50 -30.73
N ALA A 240 1.88 -9.21 -30.65
CA ALA A 240 0.60 -8.71 -31.14
C ALA A 240 0.19 -7.42 -30.42
N ALA A 241 0.34 -7.38 -29.09
CA ALA A 241 0.11 -6.18 -28.30
C ALA A 241 0.98 -5.00 -28.75
N ALA A 242 2.28 -5.20 -28.97
CA ALA A 242 3.18 -4.14 -29.40
C ALA A 242 2.76 -3.54 -30.74
N ARG A 243 2.34 -4.39 -31.70
CA ARG A 243 1.85 -3.96 -33.01
C ARG A 243 0.56 -3.15 -32.92
N VAL A 244 -0.41 -3.60 -32.11
CA VAL A 244 -1.65 -2.85 -31.89
C VAL A 244 -1.38 -1.50 -31.21
N ARG A 245 -0.55 -1.48 -30.16
CA ARG A 245 -0.20 -0.26 -29.43
C ARG A 245 0.51 0.78 -30.30
N ALA A 246 1.34 0.35 -31.25
CA ALA A 246 2.03 1.25 -32.17
C ALA A 246 1.08 1.96 -33.15
N GLY A 247 -0.09 1.38 -33.43
CA GLY A 247 -1.08 1.92 -34.36
C GLY A 247 -2.36 2.47 -33.71
N TRP A 248 -2.48 2.42 -32.38
CA TRP A 248 -3.68 2.88 -31.66
C TRP A 248 -3.60 4.37 -31.34
N VAL A 249 -4.72 5.08 -31.44
CA VAL A 249 -4.77 6.55 -31.28
C VAL A 249 -4.51 6.98 -29.83
N SER A 250 -4.94 6.17 -28.86
CA SER A 250 -4.78 6.48 -27.43
C SER A 250 -3.60 5.71 -26.81
N PRO A 251 -2.90 6.31 -25.83
CA PRO A 251 -1.94 5.57 -25.02
C PRO A 251 -2.60 4.31 -24.44
N THR A 252 -2.00 3.17 -24.75
CA THR A 252 -2.52 1.86 -24.37
C THR A 252 -1.55 1.20 -23.40
N GLU A 253 -2.05 0.76 -22.26
CA GLU A 253 -1.33 0.00 -21.24
C GLU A 253 -1.44 -1.49 -21.51
N LEU A 254 -0.32 -2.20 -21.35
CA LEU A 254 -0.22 -3.65 -21.53
C LEU A 254 -0.09 -4.32 -20.17
N ASP A 255 -0.98 -5.27 -19.89
CA ASP A 255 -0.90 -6.14 -18.72
C ASP A 255 -0.98 -7.61 -19.10
N LEU A 256 0.11 -8.35 -18.88
CA LEU A 256 0.21 -9.79 -19.13
C LEU A 256 0.19 -10.55 -17.80
N ARG A 257 -0.67 -11.57 -17.69
CA ARG A 257 -0.94 -12.27 -16.44
C ARG A 257 -1.18 -13.76 -16.62
N GLN A 258 -1.05 -14.51 -15.53
CA GLN A 258 -1.43 -15.91 -15.46
C GLN A 258 -2.60 -16.06 -14.48
N GLU A 259 -3.71 -16.64 -14.94
CA GLU A 259 -4.92 -16.91 -14.16
C GLU A 259 -5.16 -18.43 -14.14
N GLY A 260 -4.69 -19.09 -13.08
CA GLY A 260 -4.66 -20.55 -13.02
C GLY A 260 -3.71 -21.11 -14.08
N ALA A 261 -4.23 -21.93 -14.99
CA ALA A 261 -3.46 -22.47 -16.12
C ALA A 261 -3.46 -21.55 -17.35
N ARG A 262 -4.22 -20.45 -17.33
CA ARG A 262 -4.42 -19.57 -18.49
C ARG A 262 -3.45 -18.41 -18.49
N THR A 263 -2.92 -18.06 -19.66
CA THR A 263 -2.27 -16.78 -19.92
C THR A 263 -3.30 -15.79 -20.42
N VAL A 264 -3.36 -14.62 -19.80
CA VAL A 264 -4.30 -13.56 -20.12
C VAL A 264 -3.53 -12.28 -20.44
N LEU A 265 -3.83 -11.70 -21.58
CA LEU A 265 -3.39 -10.40 -22.05
C LEU A 265 -4.52 -9.40 -21.84
N VAL A 266 -4.20 -8.25 -21.26
CA VAL A 266 -5.12 -7.10 -21.16
C VAL A 266 -4.47 -5.88 -21.79
N LEU A 267 -5.19 -5.24 -22.70
CA LEU A 267 -4.83 -3.94 -23.25
C LEU A 267 -5.88 -2.93 -22.79
N ALA A 268 -5.46 -1.92 -22.04
CA ALA A 268 -6.35 -0.89 -21.51
C ALA A 268 -6.01 0.49 -22.07
N TRP A 269 -7.01 1.30 -22.39
CA TRP A 269 -6.84 2.67 -22.89
C TRP A 269 -7.87 3.61 -22.24
N ASP A 270 -7.79 4.90 -22.55
CA ASP A 270 -8.67 5.94 -22.01
C ASP A 270 -8.64 5.98 -20.47
N ALA A 271 -7.44 6.12 -19.90
CA ALA A 271 -7.17 6.04 -18.46
C ALA A 271 -7.69 4.75 -17.78
N GLY A 272 -7.81 3.67 -18.56
CA GLY A 272 -8.32 2.38 -18.09
C GLY A 272 -9.84 2.27 -18.09
N ALA A 273 -10.58 3.24 -18.63
CA ALA A 273 -12.04 3.14 -18.77
C ALA A 273 -12.45 2.03 -19.77
N ARG A 274 -11.57 1.69 -20.71
CA ARG A 274 -11.80 0.68 -21.74
C ARG A 274 -10.68 -0.33 -21.74
N ALA A 275 -11.02 -1.60 -21.92
CA ALA A 275 -10.02 -2.65 -22.09
C ALA A 275 -10.48 -3.78 -23.01
N ILE A 276 -9.53 -4.45 -23.64
CA ILE A 276 -9.71 -5.73 -24.29
C ILE A 276 -8.88 -6.78 -23.56
N VAL A 277 -9.46 -7.97 -23.40
CA VAL A 277 -8.86 -9.11 -22.72
C VAL A 277 -8.77 -10.26 -23.70
N ALA A 278 -7.57 -10.76 -23.95
CA ALA A 278 -7.34 -12.00 -24.69
C ALA A 278 -6.88 -13.09 -23.70
N ALA A 279 -7.57 -14.21 -23.66
CA ALA A 279 -7.24 -15.33 -22.77
C ALA A 279 -7.15 -16.63 -23.57
N ASP A 280 -6.14 -17.45 -23.28
CA ASP A 280 -6.04 -18.78 -23.88
C ASP A 280 -7.04 -19.77 -23.27
N ARG A 281 -7.31 -20.82 -24.06
CA ARG A 281 -8.11 -21.97 -23.68
C ARG A 281 -7.27 -23.24 -23.73
N SER A 282 -7.75 -24.27 -23.04
CA SER A 282 -7.16 -25.60 -23.05
C SER A 282 -7.12 -26.26 -24.44
N ASP A 283 -7.94 -25.80 -25.39
CA ASP A 283 -7.95 -26.26 -26.78
C ASP A 283 -7.05 -25.42 -27.71
N GLY A 284 -6.24 -24.51 -27.16
CA GLY A 284 -5.32 -23.66 -27.91
C GLY A 284 -5.98 -22.46 -28.60
N ALA A 285 -7.30 -22.31 -28.53
CA ALA A 285 -7.98 -21.11 -29.00
C ALA A 285 -7.75 -19.92 -28.06
N ILE A 286 -7.85 -18.70 -28.60
CA ILE A 286 -7.80 -17.46 -27.83
C ILE A 286 -9.18 -16.80 -27.86
N GLU A 287 -9.74 -16.51 -26.68
CA GLU A 287 -10.99 -15.78 -26.52
C GLU A 287 -10.73 -14.31 -26.22
N LEU A 288 -11.44 -13.44 -26.94
CA LEU A 288 -11.39 -12.00 -26.76
C LEU A 288 -12.67 -11.50 -26.10
N PHE A 289 -12.51 -10.70 -25.06
CA PHE A 289 -13.58 -10.01 -24.35
C PHE A 289 -13.29 -8.52 -24.31
N GLY A 290 -14.32 -7.71 -24.51
CA GLY A 290 -14.25 -6.29 -24.23
C GLY A 290 -14.73 -6.00 -22.81
N LEU A 291 -14.17 -4.95 -22.22
CA LEU A 291 -14.52 -4.43 -20.90
C LEU A 291 -14.72 -2.92 -20.97
N LEU A 292 -15.86 -2.46 -20.44
CA LEU A 292 -16.06 -1.07 -20.03
C LEU A 292 -15.99 -0.99 -18.51
N LEU A 293 -14.97 -0.30 -18.01
CA LEU A 293 -14.80 -0.02 -16.59
C LEU A 293 -15.60 1.24 -16.25
N PRO A 294 -16.56 1.16 -15.33
CA PRO A 294 -17.38 2.29 -14.97
C PRO A 294 -16.57 3.36 -14.24
N ALA A 295 -16.92 4.63 -14.44
CA ALA A 295 -16.25 5.77 -13.80
C ALA A 295 -16.33 5.77 -12.26
N HIS A 296 -17.32 5.07 -11.69
CA HIS A 296 -17.53 4.98 -10.26
C HIS A 296 -17.15 3.60 -9.74
N SER A 297 -16.28 3.57 -8.74
CA SER A 297 -15.90 2.35 -8.03
C SER A 297 -17.13 1.68 -7.40
N GLY A 298 -17.45 0.45 -7.81
CA GLY A 298 -18.51 -0.37 -7.21
C GLY A 298 -19.53 -0.93 -8.20
N THR A 299 -19.59 -0.45 -9.44
CA THR A 299 -20.42 -1.05 -10.49
C THR A 299 -19.67 -2.19 -11.20
N VAL A 300 -20.41 -3.23 -11.57
CA VAL A 300 -19.85 -4.40 -12.27
C VAL A 300 -19.39 -3.94 -13.67
N PRO A 301 -18.15 -4.24 -14.10
CA PRO A 301 -17.70 -3.93 -15.44
C PRO A 301 -18.62 -4.56 -16.49
N ASP A 302 -19.01 -3.81 -17.52
CA ASP A 302 -19.74 -4.39 -18.65
C ASP A 302 -18.75 -5.21 -19.48
N ARG A 303 -18.94 -6.53 -19.45
CA ARG A 303 -18.09 -7.51 -20.13
C ARG A 303 -18.89 -8.19 -21.23
N ARG A 304 -18.39 -8.10 -22.46
CA ARG A 304 -19.01 -8.78 -23.62
C ARG A 304 -17.98 -9.60 -24.38
N ALA A 305 -18.37 -10.79 -24.83
CA ALA A 305 -17.55 -11.60 -25.71
C ALA A 305 -17.50 -10.95 -27.10
N LEU A 306 -16.32 -10.91 -27.70
CA LEU A 306 -16.08 -10.27 -29.00
C LEU A 306 -15.85 -11.32 -30.09
N GLN A 307 -14.75 -12.06 -29.97
CA GLN A 307 -14.30 -12.98 -30.99
C GLN A 307 -13.53 -14.13 -30.37
N ARG A 308 -13.51 -15.26 -31.08
CA ARG A 308 -12.66 -16.40 -30.79
C ARG A 308 -11.72 -16.62 -31.97
N VAL A 309 -10.42 -16.72 -31.70
CA VAL A 309 -9.38 -17.02 -32.70
C VAL A 309 -8.99 -18.48 -32.54
N MET A 310 -9.19 -19.27 -33.61
CA MET A 310 -8.93 -20.71 -33.61
C MET A 310 -7.47 -21.00 -33.97
N PRO A 311 -6.86 -22.04 -33.40
CA PRO A 311 -5.49 -22.41 -33.72
C PRO A 311 -5.33 -22.95 -35.16
N PRO A 312 -4.13 -22.84 -35.77
CA PRO A 312 -2.94 -22.19 -35.21
C PRO A 312 -3.07 -20.66 -35.22
N VAL A 313 -2.81 -20.00 -34.08
CA VAL A 313 -2.92 -18.54 -33.98
C VAL A 313 -1.57 -17.91 -34.26
N THR A 314 -1.49 -17.04 -35.28
CA THR A 314 -0.29 -16.25 -35.58
C THR A 314 -0.35 -14.87 -34.93
N ALA A 315 0.80 -14.17 -34.90
CA ALA A 315 0.86 -12.80 -34.41
C ALA A 315 0.00 -11.85 -35.24
N ASP A 316 -0.10 -12.09 -36.56
CA ASP A 316 -0.95 -11.30 -37.48
C ASP A 316 -2.43 -11.49 -37.16
N ASP A 317 -2.88 -12.74 -37.00
CA ASP A 317 -4.27 -13.07 -36.66
C ASP A 317 -4.68 -12.40 -35.35
N LEU A 318 -3.83 -12.52 -34.33
CA LEU A 318 -4.10 -11.95 -33.02
C LEU A 318 -4.03 -10.41 -33.04
N THR A 319 -3.12 -9.82 -33.80
CA THR A 319 -3.04 -8.35 -33.97
C THR A 319 -4.34 -7.82 -34.59
N LEU A 320 -4.84 -8.46 -35.64
CA LEU A 320 -6.09 -8.08 -36.30
C LEU A 320 -7.29 -8.24 -35.35
N ALA A 321 -7.40 -9.39 -34.68
CA ALA A 321 -8.48 -9.65 -33.73
C ALA A 321 -8.50 -8.66 -32.55
N LEU A 322 -7.32 -8.36 -31.99
CA LEU A 322 -7.20 -7.36 -30.93
C LEU A 322 -7.62 -5.97 -31.41
N ARG A 323 -7.19 -5.56 -32.61
CA ARG A 323 -7.54 -4.25 -33.16
C ARG A 323 -9.04 -4.11 -33.41
N LEU A 324 -9.66 -5.07 -34.09
CA LEU A 324 -11.10 -5.09 -34.33
C LEU A 324 -11.89 -5.11 -33.01
N GLY A 325 -11.40 -5.86 -32.02
CA GLY A 325 -12.00 -5.89 -30.71
C GLY A 325 -11.88 -4.56 -29.95
N MET A 326 -10.74 -3.87 -30.06
CA MET A 326 -10.57 -2.54 -29.47
C MET A 326 -11.50 -1.52 -30.14
N GLU A 327 -11.64 -1.54 -31.46
CA GLU A 327 -12.58 -0.69 -32.21
C GLU A 327 -14.04 -0.97 -31.80
N ALA A 328 -14.39 -2.24 -31.62
CA ALA A 328 -15.71 -2.62 -31.12
C ALA A 328 -15.98 -2.08 -29.71
N VAL A 329 -15.00 -2.21 -28.79
CA VAL A 329 -15.12 -1.66 -27.43
C VAL A 329 -15.18 -0.14 -27.44
N ASP A 330 -14.47 0.53 -28.34
CA ASP A 330 -14.49 1.99 -28.47
C ASP A 330 -15.88 2.50 -28.90
N ALA A 331 -16.56 1.74 -29.76
CA ALA A 331 -17.94 2.01 -30.16
C ALA A 331 -18.98 1.74 -29.06
N TRP A 332 -18.63 1.05 -27.97
CA TRP A 332 -19.56 0.83 -26.87
C TRP A 332 -19.82 2.14 -26.13
N GLN A 333 -21.10 2.44 -25.91
CA GLN A 333 -21.50 3.52 -25.01
C GLN A 333 -21.51 3.02 -23.56
N PRO A 334 -21.06 3.83 -22.60
CA PRO A 334 -21.28 3.54 -21.19
C PRO A 334 -22.78 3.33 -20.99
N ALA A 335 -23.16 2.31 -20.22
CA ALA A 335 -24.56 2.15 -19.84
C ALA A 335 -25.00 3.44 -19.13
N VAL A 336 -25.84 4.24 -19.81
CA VAL A 336 -26.46 5.41 -19.20
C VAL A 336 -27.29 4.84 -18.07
N GLY A 337 -26.85 5.06 -16.83
CA GLY A 337 -27.59 4.61 -15.67
C GLY A 337 -29.00 5.16 -15.79
N VAL A 338 -29.97 4.29 -16.08
CA VAL A 338 -31.37 4.67 -16.11
C VAL A 338 -31.67 5.14 -14.70
N GLY A 339 -31.72 6.46 -14.52
CA GLY A 339 -31.99 7.06 -13.23
C GLY A 339 -33.31 6.48 -12.75
N ASN A 340 -33.30 5.88 -11.56
CA ASN A 340 -34.52 5.55 -10.84
C ASN A 340 -35.25 6.88 -10.59
N ALA A 341 -36.19 7.20 -11.49
CA ALA A 341 -37.21 8.23 -11.31
C ALA A 341 -38.34 7.66 -10.43
#